data_AF-A0A1G5TAE6-F1
#
_entry.id   AF-A0A1G5TAE6-F1
#
_cell.length_a   1.000
_cell.length_b   1.000
_cell.length_c   1.000
_cell.angle_alpha   90.00
_cell.angle_beta   90.00
_cell.angle_gamma   90.00
#
_symmetry.space_group_name_H-M   'P 1'
#
loop_
_entity.id
_entity.type
_entity.pdbx_description
1 polymer ?
#
loop_
_entity_poly.entity_id
_entity_poly.type
_entity_poly.pdbx_seq_one_letter_code
_entity_poly.pdbx_strand_id
1 'polypeptide(L)' 'MDAPTIVPVGSPIVELFLEQVASAEQAGRVTPAMAVTARGRLYDLQAKTRQGGLLPHEAARRAAQVVSMAERGVLDVE' A
#
# COMPACT_ATOMS: atom_id res chain seq x y z
N MET A 1 -11.80 -4.00 -24.42
CA MET A 1 -10.47 -3.44 -24.09
C MET A 1 -10.73 -2.32 -23.09
N ASP A 2 -10.70 -2.62 -21.80
CA ASP A 2 -10.89 -1.60 -20.78
C ASP A 2 -9.57 -0.86 -20.60
N ALA A 3 -9.59 0.43 -20.89
CA ALA A 3 -8.47 1.33 -20.62
C ALA A 3 -8.31 1.41 -19.08
N PRO A 4 -7.11 1.15 -18.54
CA PRO A 4 -6.90 1.22 -17.11
C PRO A 4 -7.14 2.65 -16.61
N THR A 5 -8.00 2.77 -15.60
CA THR A 5 -8.41 4.02 -14.96
C THR A 5 -7.20 4.87 -14.59
N ILE A 6 -7.12 6.06 -15.21
CA ILE A 6 -6.16 7.10 -14.86
C ILE A 6 -6.65 7.72 -13.56
N VAL A 7 -5.85 7.64 -12.49
CA VAL A 7 -6.12 8.34 -11.22
C VAL A 7 -5.32 9.64 -11.20
N PRO A 8 -5.94 10.84 -11.30
CA PRO A 8 -5.20 12.10 -11.25
C PRO A 8 -5.32 12.81 -9.89
N VAL A 9 -4.13 13.07 -9.34
CA VAL A 9 -3.67 14.31 -8.69
C VAL A 9 -4.27 14.71 -7.33
N GLY A 10 -3.54 14.35 -6.28
CA GLY A 10 -3.75 14.84 -4.91
C GLY A 10 -3.17 13.89 -3.84
N SER A 11 -2.03 13.26 -4.10
CA SER A 11 -1.43 12.20 -3.27
C SER A 11 -2.33 11.00 -2.81
N PRO A 12 -3.28 10.43 -3.60
CA PRO A 12 -4.20 9.39 -3.13
C PRO A 12 -3.69 7.95 -3.32
N ILE A 13 -2.57 7.76 -4.02
CA ILE A 13 -2.12 6.43 -4.45
C ILE A 13 -1.90 5.49 -3.26
N VAL A 14 -1.26 5.96 -2.19
CA VAL A 14 -0.97 5.14 -1.00
C VAL A 14 -2.20 4.92 -0.13
N GLU A 15 -3.15 5.86 -0.14
CA GLU A 15 -4.39 5.79 0.66
C GLU A 15 -5.28 4.63 0.21
N LEU A 16 -5.38 4.39 -1.10
CA LEU A 16 -6.08 3.22 -1.64
C LEU A 16 -5.49 1.90 -1.11
N PHE A 17 -4.17 1.81 -0.96
CA PHE A 17 -3.53 0.61 -0.42
C PHE A 17 -3.71 0.47 1.11
N LEU A 18 -3.81 1.59 1.85
CA LEU A 18 -4.15 1.56 3.27
C LEU A 18 -5.56 0.98 3.49
N GLU A 19 -6.52 1.41 2.68
CA GLU A 19 -7.89 0.86 2.68
C GLU A 19 -7.89 -0.63 2.29
N GLN A 20 -7.10 -1.01 1.30
CA GLN A 20 -6.99 -2.41 0.88
C GLN A 20 -6.45 -3.32 2.00
N VAL A 21 -5.43 -2.88 2.75
CA VAL A 21 -4.91 -3.63 3.90
C VAL A 21 -5.97 -3.74 5.00
N ALA A 22 -6.68 -2.66 5.31
CA ALA A 22 -7.74 -2.69 6.32
C ALA A 22 -8.88 -3.65 5.92
N SER A 23 -9.29 -3.62 4.64
CA SER A 23 -10.27 -4.55 4.11
C SER A 23 -9.78 -6.01 4.14
N ALA A 24 -8.52 -6.26 3.81
CA ALA A 24 -7.93 -7.60 3.83
C ALA A 24 -7.80 -8.16 5.26
N GLU A 25 -7.48 -7.31 6.24
CA GLU A 25 -7.48 -7.64 7.67
C GLU A 25 -8.89 -8.01 8.15
N GLN A 26 -9.89 -7.17 7.84
CA GLN A 26 -11.29 -7.44 8.21
C GLN A 26 -11.83 -8.73 7.58
N ALA A 27 -11.38 -9.05 6.36
CA ALA A 27 -11.72 -10.29 5.68
C ALA A 27 -10.91 -11.51 6.16
N GLY A 28 -9.98 -11.34 7.10
CA GLY A 28 -9.11 -12.41 7.61
C GLY A 28 -8.07 -12.92 6.61
N ARG A 29 -7.86 -12.22 5.48
CA ARG A 29 -6.86 -12.55 4.45
C ARG A 29 -5.45 -12.12 4.85
N VAL A 30 -5.33 -11.17 5.77
CA VAL A 30 -4.08 -10.65 6.32
C VAL A 30 -4.19 -10.71 7.84
N THR A 31 -3.15 -11.22 8.52
CA THR A 31 -3.14 -11.26 9.99
C THR A 31 -2.99 -9.85 10.58
N PRO A 32 -3.45 -9.59 11.82
CA PRO A 32 -3.32 -8.26 12.43
C PRO A 32 -1.87 -7.74 12.44
N ALA A 33 -0.90 -8.61 12.75
CA ALA A 33 0.51 -8.24 12.77
C ALA A 33 1.01 -7.81 11.38
N MET A 34 0.67 -8.58 10.33
CA MET A 34 1.01 -8.20 8.96
C MET A 34 0.31 -6.93 8.50
N ALA A 35 -0.94 -6.70 8.94
CA ALA A 35 -1.69 -5.49 8.62
C ALA A 35 -1.07 -4.24 9.27
N VAL A 36 -0.54 -4.35 10.49
CA VAL A 36 0.21 -3.28 11.17
C VAL A 36 1.50 -2.97 10.40
N THR A 37 2.30 -3.99 10.10
CA THR A 37 3.56 -3.80 9.37
C THR A 37 3.34 -3.24 7.97
N ALA A 38 2.33 -3.72 7.25
CA ALA A 38 1.96 -3.21 5.94
C ALA A 38 1.58 -1.73 6.01
N ARG A 39 0.73 -1.33 6.96
CA ARG A 39 0.33 0.06 7.17
C ARG A 39 1.54 0.95 7.50
N GLY A 40 2.44 0.52 8.36
CA GLY A 40 3.68 1.24 8.66
C GLY A 40 4.50 1.53 7.41
N ARG A 41 4.79 0.50 6.60
CA ARG A 41 5.52 0.66 5.33
C ARG A 41 4.80 1.56 4.34
N LEU A 42 3.47 1.51 4.30
CA LEU A 42 2.66 2.40 3.44
C LEU A 42 2.77 3.86 3.90
N TYR A 43 2.65 4.15 5.20
CA TYR A 43 2.84 5.51 5.71
C TYR A 43 4.25 6.06 5.41
N ASP A 44 5.29 5.23 5.51
CA ASP A 44 6.64 5.63 5.11
C ASP A 44 6.74 6.02 3.63
N LEU A 45 6.08 5.26 2.75
CA LEU A 45 6.01 5.59 1.33
C LEU A 45 5.25 6.91 1.09
N GLN A 46 4.17 7.14 1.83
CA GLN A 46 3.42 8.40 1.77
C GLN A 46 4.29 9.59 2.21
N ALA A 47 5.03 9.45 3.30
CA ALA A 47 5.94 10.47 3.80
C ALA A 47 7.06 10.78 2.80
N LYS A 48 7.72 9.74 2.25
CA LYS A 48 8.78 9.90 1.24
C LYS A 48 8.28 10.59 -0.03
N THR A 49 7.05 10.27 -0.45
CA THR A 49 6.42 10.90 -1.62
C THR A 49 6.14 12.38 -1.35
N ARG A 50 5.60 12.72 -0.17
CA ARG A 50 5.33 14.11 0.24
C ARG A 50 6.59 14.95 0.37
N GLN A 51 7.70 14.34 0.79
CA GLN A 51 9.01 14.99 0.89
C GLN A 51 9.73 15.10 -0.47
N GLY A 52 9.16 14.57 -1.56
CA GLY A 52 9.80 14.53 -2.88
C GLY A 52 10.94 13.52 -2.99
N GLY A 53 11.18 12.68 -1.97
CA GLY A 53 12.21 11.64 -1.96
C GLY A 53 11.82 10.37 -2.72
N LEU A 54 10.59 10.29 -3.23
CA LEU A 54 10.09 9.19 -4.04
C LEU A 54 9.06 9.72 -5.05
N LEU A 55 9.15 9.29 -6.31
CA LEU A 55 8.16 9.70 -7.30
C LEU A 55 6.82 8.98 -7.03
N PRO A 56 5.66 9.63 -7.30
CA PRO A 56 4.35 9.05 -6.97
C PRO A 56 4.09 7.66 -7.58
N HIS A 57 4.58 7.40 -8.80
CA HIS A 57 4.42 6.11 -9.47
C HIS A 57 5.30 5.01 -8.84
N GLU A 58 6.47 5.36 -8.32
CA GLU A 58 7.33 4.43 -7.59
C GLU A 58 6.72 4.09 -6.23
N ALA A 59 6.14 5.08 -5.56
CA ALA A 59 5.37 4.88 -4.33
C ALA A 59 4.20 3.92 -4.56
N ALA A 60 3.46 4.10 -5.67
CA ALA A 60 2.38 3.19 -6.08
C ALA A 60 2.85 1.75 -6.23
N ARG A 61 3.93 1.55 -6.98
CA ARG A 61 4.48 0.23 -7.26
C ARG A 61 4.94 -0.47 -5.98
N ARG A 62 5.62 0.26 -5.10
CA ARG A 62 6.07 -0.26 -3.80
C ARG A 62 4.90 -0.56 -2.86
N ALA A 63 3.88 0.30 -2.84
CA ALA A 63 2.68 0.08 -2.05
C ALA A 63 1.93 -1.19 -2.49
N ALA A 64 1.74 -1.38 -3.80
CA ALA A 64 1.15 -2.61 -4.36
C ALA A 64 1.95 -3.86 -3.97
N GLN A 65 3.28 -3.77 -3.95
CA GLN A 65 4.14 -4.87 -3.53
C GLN A 65 3.97 -5.20 -2.05
N VAL A 66 3.92 -4.19 -1.17
CA VAL A 66 3.68 -4.38 0.27
C VAL A 66 2.36 -5.11 0.51
N VAL A 67 1.28 -4.67 -0.14
CA VAL A 67 -0.03 -5.32 -0.01
C VAL A 67 0.01 -6.75 -0.53
N SER A 68 0.62 -7.00 -1.69
CA SER A 68 0.73 -8.36 -2.22
C SER A 68 1.54 -9.29 -1.32
N MET A 69 2.60 -8.79 -0.67
CA MET A 69 3.36 -9.56 0.31
C MET A 69 2.55 -9.87 1.57
N ALA A 70 1.77 -8.89 2.05
CA ALA A 70 0.89 -9.08 3.20
C ALA A 70 -0.18 -10.15 2.93
N GLU A 71 -0.88 -10.05 1.80
CA GLU A 71 -1.92 -11.01 1.41
C GLU A 71 -1.38 -12.41 1.11
N ARG A 72 -0.08 -12.55 0.78
CA ARG A 72 0.58 -13.84 0.56
C ARG A 72 1.18 -14.46 1.83
N GLY A 73 1.13 -13.79 2.98
CA GLY A 73 1.76 -14.32 4.20
C GLY A 73 3.29 -14.17 4.25
N VAL A 74 3.91 -13.39 3.35
CA VAL A 74 5.38 -13.29 3.21
C VAL A 74 5.94 -11.90 3.54
N LEU A 75 5.09 -10.99 4.03
CA LEU A 75 5.57 -9.73 4.57
C LEU A 75 6.32 -10.00 5.87
N ASP A 76 7.59 -9.62 5.90
CA ASP A 76 8.43 -9.74 7.10
C ASP A 76 7.87 -8.86 8.22
N VAL A 77 7.61 -9.49 9.37
CA VAL A 77 6.95 -8.90 10.54
C VAL A 77 8.00 -8.86 11.64
N GLU A 78 8.53 -7.67 11.92
CA GLU A 78 9.48 -7.43 13.01
C GLU A 78 8.79 -7.48 14.40
#